data_AF-A0A1G2XXA9-F1
#
_entry.id   AF-A0A1G2XXA9-F1
#
_cell.length_a   1.000
_cell.length_b   1.000
_cell.length_c   1.000
_cell.angle_alpha   90.00
_cell.angle_beta   90.00
_cell.angle_gamma   90.00
#
_symmetry.space_group_name_H-M   'P 1'
#
loop_
_entity.id
_entity.type
_entity.pdbx_description
1 polymer ?
#
loop_
_entity_poly.entity_id
_entity_poly.type
_entity_poly.pdbx_seq_one_letter_code
_entity_poly.pdbx_strand_id
1 'polypeptide(L)'
;MKKANKIVMFIGGMVLIIATILKIHQLLTEPIMSKGFWESWEFFVIQIPLELGLGIWLVSGLFRKAAWLLGLIAFAGFIGVTLQKGIVGAESCGCFGTVTVNPWITLFAVDVPLFLAFAIFRPKGEKLLPPPWPNARHFLAVAIPTFILLPTIEYVLITNKPPMVSEKYEVLAVEQWAGQQWPLLDYVDINEQLQSGEWVLLMYHNDCPTCREALPGYEKMYDDLKGNNVEMAFIEMPPYEEGEKQLVPAESKVNRGQLIGAKKWLVETPVVVILRDGVVLKAWVGYAPNFDEIIEAAFNN
;
A
#
# COMPACT_ATOMS: atom_id res chain seq x y z
N MET A 1 -3.50 -37.45 -16.49
CA MET A 1 -2.80 -36.65 -15.46
C MET A 1 -1.63 -35.80 -16.00
N LYS A 2 -0.70 -36.32 -16.83
CA LYS A 2 0.45 -35.53 -17.33
C LYS A 2 0.07 -34.23 -18.07
N LYS A 3 -1.02 -34.24 -18.87
CA LYS A 3 -1.51 -33.03 -19.56
C LYS A 3 -2.11 -32.00 -18.58
N ALA A 4 -2.88 -32.45 -17.59
CA ALA A 4 -3.50 -31.57 -16.60
C ALA A 4 -2.46 -30.81 -15.77
N ASN A 5 -1.40 -31.48 -15.29
CA ASN A 5 -0.31 -30.81 -14.57
C ASN A 5 0.34 -29.68 -15.40
N LYS A 6 0.60 -29.92 -16.70
CA LYS A 6 1.14 -28.88 -17.59
C LYS A 6 0.22 -27.67 -17.71
N ILE A 7 -1.09 -27.92 -17.83
CA ILE A 7 -2.09 -26.85 -17.92
C ILE A 7 -2.11 -26.04 -16.62
N VAL A 8 -2.14 -26.70 -15.46
CA VAL A 8 -2.12 -26.04 -14.15
C VAL A 8 -0.86 -25.20 -13.97
N MET A 9 0.32 -25.76 -14.28
CA MET A 9 1.58 -25.02 -14.22
C MET A 9 1.58 -23.82 -15.16
N PHE A 10 1.08 -23.97 -16.38
CA PHE A 10 0.98 -22.89 -17.34
C PHE A 10 0.06 -21.77 -16.83
N ILE A 11 -1.14 -22.10 -16.37
CA ILE A 11 -2.10 -21.13 -15.82
C ILE A 11 -1.50 -20.42 -14.60
N GLY A 12 -0.96 -21.17 -13.64
CA GLY A 12 -0.33 -20.59 -12.44
C GLY A 12 0.83 -19.67 -12.81
N GLY A 13 1.68 -20.07 -13.75
CA GLY A 13 2.78 -19.23 -14.20
C GLY A 13 2.32 -17.97 -14.93
N MET A 14 1.28 -18.05 -15.76
CA MET A 14 0.68 -16.88 -16.41
C MET A 14 0.09 -15.89 -15.41
N VAL A 15 -0.58 -16.38 -14.36
CA VAL A 15 -1.11 -15.53 -13.28
C VAL A 15 0.02 -14.76 -12.59
N LEU A 16 1.14 -15.41 -12.25
CA LEU A 16 2.30 -14.75 -11.65
C LEU A 16 2.92 -13.69 -12.57
N ILE A 17 3.03 -13.98 -13.87
CA ILE A 17 3.56 -13.02 -14.85
C ILE A 17 2.65 -11.79 -14.96
N ILE A 18 1.33 -11.98 -15.04
CA ILE A 18 0.37 -10.87 -15.10
C ILE A 18 0.43 -10.04 -13.82
N ALA A 19 0.43 -10.68 -12.65
CA ALA A 19 0.57 -9.99 -11.36
C ALA A 19 1.87 -9.18 -11.30
N THR A 20 2.98 -9.74 -11.76
CA THR A 20 4.28 -9.05 -11.86
C THR A 20 4.17 -7.80 -12.75
N ILE A 21 3.58 -7.90 -13.95
CA ILE A 21 3.44 -6.76 -14.87
C ILE A 21 2.64 -5.64 -14.21
N LEU A 22 1.55 -5.96 -13.51
CA LEU A 22 0.74 -4.97 -12.79
C LEU A 22 1.51 -4.31 -11.64
N LYS A 23 2.33 -5.07 -10.91
CA LYS A 23 3.21 -4.51 -9.87
C LYS A 23 4.30 -3.60 -10.44
N ILE A 24 4.93 -3.99 -11.55
CA ILE A 24 5.91 -3.14 -12.27
C ILE A 24 5.25 -1.84 -12.71
N HIS A 25 4.06 -1.91 -13.29
CA HIS A 25 3.31 -0.71 -13.66
C HIS A 25 3.06 0.18 -12.45
N GLN A 26 2.57 -0.37 -11.34
CA GLN A 26 2.35 0.40 -10.11
C GLN A 26 3.61 1.11 -9.64
N LEU A 27 4.73 0.39 -9.51
CA LEU A 27 6.00 0.96 -9.04
C LEU A 27 6.51 2.10 -9.94
N LEU A 28 6.25 2.03 -11.24
CA LEU A 28 6.69 3.05 -12.19
C LEU A 28 5.75 4.25 -12.27
N THR A 29 4.48 4.12 -11.86
CA THR A 29 3.48 5.19 -12.00
C THR A 29 3.09 5.85 -10.69
N GLU A 30 3.14 5.13 -9.57
CA GLU A 30 2.64 5.59 -8.27
C GLU A 30 3.66 5.33 -7.16
N PRO A 31 3.92 6.32 -6.28
CA PRO A 31 4.73 6.11 -5.10
C PRO A 31 3.98 5.26 -4.08
N ILE A 32 4.70 4.37 -3.39
CA ILE A 32 4.12 3.52 -2.35
C ILE A 32 4.32 4.18 -0.99
N MET A 33 3.23 4.35 -0.25
CA MET A 33 3.19 5.09 1.03
C MET A 33 3.20 4.22 2.29
N SER A 34 3.24 2.89 2.14
CA SER A 34 3.07 2.00 3.28
C SER A 34 4.38 1.75 4.03
N LYS A 35 4.34 1.89 5.36
CA LYS A 35 5.41 1.49 6.28
C LYS A 35 5.38 -0.01 6.59
N GLY A 36 4.32 -0.73 6.19
CA GLY A 36 4.22 -2.16 6.41
C GLY A 36 5.35 -2.90 5.68
N PHE A 37 6.01 -3.84 6.35
CA PHE A 37 7.11 -4.62 5.75
C PHE A 37 6.73 -5.25 4.41
N TRP A 38 5.49 -5.72 4.26
CA TRP A 38 4.96 -6.36 3.05
C TRP A 38 4.59 -5.41 1.92
N GLU A 39 4.53 -4.11 2.22
CA GLU A 39 4.12 -3.07 1.28
C GLU A 39 5.23 -2.05 1.06
N SER A 40 6.43 -2.29 1.59
CA SER A 40 7.58 -1.43 1.37
C SER A 40 8.08 -1.55 -0.06
N TRP A 41 8.61 -0.45 -0.58
CA TRP A 41 9.22 -0.42 -1.91
C TRP A 41 10.31 -1.50 -2.06
N GLU A 42 11.14 -1.68 -1.04
CA GLU A 42 12.23 -2.64 -0.99
C GLU A 42 11.71 -4.07 -1.12
N PHE A 43 10.60 -4.40 -0.46
CA PHE A 43 9.98 -5.70 -0.57
C PHE A 43 9.48 -5.97 -1.98
N PHE A 44 8.82 -4.99 -2.63
CA PHE A 44 8.38 -5.11 -4.01
C PHE A 44 9.54 -5.31 -5.00
N VAL A 45 10.66 -4.60 -4.81
CA VAL A 45 11.87 -4.75 -5.65
C VAL A 45 12.42 -6.18 -5.61
N ILE A 46 12.31 -6.87 -4.47
CA ILE A 46 12.74 -8.28 -4.33
C ILE A 46 11.65 -9.25 -4.81
N GLN A 47 10.39 -8.99 -4.47
CA GLN A 47 9.27 -9.88 -4.78
C GLN A 47 9.00 -9.99 -6.28
N ILE A 48 9.06 -8.87 -7.02
CA ILE A 48 8.76 -8.83 -8.47
C ILE A 48 9.67 -9.78 -9.26
N PRO A 49 11.01 -9.75 -9.13
CA PRO A 49 11.88 -10.71 -9.79
C PRO A 49 11.61 -12.17 -9.41
N LEU A 50 11.28 -12.43 -8.14
CA LEU A 50 10.97 -13.79 -7.67
C LEU A 50 9.68 -14.32 -8.29
N GLU A 51 8.62 -13.50 -8.33
CA GLU A 51 7.34 -13.86 -8.96
C GLU A 51 7.50 -14.06 -10.47
N LEU A 52 8.21 -13.16 -11.16
CA LEU A 52 8.45 -13.25 -12.59
C LEU A 52 9.28 -14.48 -12.94
N GLY A 53 10.37 -14.69 -12.20
CA GLY A 53 11.26 -15.85 -12.38
C GLY A 53 10.50 -17.16 -12.19
N LEU A 54 9.69 -17.27 -11.13
CA LEU A 54 8.85 -18.43 -10.88
C LEU A 54 7.77 -18.60 -11.96
N GLY A 55 7.14 -17.51 -12.40
CA GLY A 55 6.15 -17.52 -13.48
C GLY A 55 6.73 -18.05 -14.80
N ILE A 56 7.89 -17.54 -15.23
CA ILE A 56 8.62 -18.02 -16.42
C ILE A 56 9.03 -19.49 -16.24
N TRP A 57 9.52 -19.86 -15.05
CA TRP A 57 9.92 -21.24 -14.78
C TRP A 57 8.73 -22.21 -14.90
N LEU A 58 7.57 -21.87 -14.32
CA LEU A 58 6.33 -22.65 -14.41
C LEU A 58 5.84 -22.80 -15.87
N VAL A 59 5.82 -21.72 -16.65
CA VAL A 59 5.39 -21.71 -18.06
C VAL A 59 6.35 -22.51 -18.95
N SER A 60 7.67 -22.38 -18.74
CA SER A 60 8.68 -23.06 -19.55
C SER A 60 8.70 -24.58 -19.37
N GLY A 61 8.18 -25.08 -18.24
CA GLY A 61 8.18 -26.49 -17.89
C GLY A 61 9.57 -27.09 -17.65
N LEU A 62 10.60 -26.27 -17.43
CA LEU A 62 11.91 -26.73 -16.97
C LEU A 62 11.80 -27.29 -15.55
N PHE A 63 12.49 -28.41 -15.26
CA PHE A 63 12.50 -29.05 -13.93
C PHE A 63 11.13 -29.08 -13.23
N ARG A 64 10.09 -29.59 -13.91
CA ARG A 64 8.69 -29.33 -13.49
C ARG A 64 8.37 -29.69 -12.07
N LYS A 65 8.97 -30.74 -11.51
CA LYS A 65 8.74 -31.13 -10.12
C LYS A 65 9.27 -30.11 -9.12
N ALA A 66 10.41 -29.50 -9.40
CA ALA A 66 10.96 -28.41 -8.59
C ALA A 66 10.10 -27.15 -8.74
N ALA A 67 9.78 -26.76 -9.98
CA ALA A 67 8.90 -25.62 -10.25
C ALA A 67 7.50 -25.79 -9.61
N TRP A 68 6.93 -26.99 -9.69
CA TRP A 68 5.68 -27.36 -9.02
C TRP A 68 5.76 -27.19 -7.51
N LEU A 69 6.85 -27.66 -6.88
CA LEU A 69 7.02 -27.56 -5.44
C LEU A 69 7.16 -26.09 -5.01
N LEU A 70 7.96 -25.30 -5.72
CA LEU A 70 8.09 -23.87 -5.45
C LEU A 70 6.79 -23.11 -5.71
N GLY A 71 6.06 -23.44 -6.78
CA GLY A 71 4.71 -22.90 -7.02
C GLY A 71 3.76 -23.21 -5.87
N LEU A 72 3.74 -24.46 -5.40
CA LEU A 72 2.91 -24.88 -4.26
C LEU A 72 3.26 -24.10 -2.99
N ILE A 73 4.56 -23.91 -2.70
CA ILE A 73 5.04 -23.14 -1.54
C ILE A 73 4.67 -21.66 -1.70
N ALA A 74 4.88 -21.07 -2.87
CA ALA A 74 4.57 -19.67 -3.14
C ALA A 74 3.07 -19.39 -2.96
N PHE A 75 2.20 -20.19 -3.56
CA PHE A 75 0.75 -20.05 -3.39
C PHE A 75 0.29 -20.31 -1.95
N ALA A 76 0.96 -21.20 -1.20
CA ALA A 76 0.71 -21.33 0.25
C ALA A 76 1.08 -20.06 1.03
N GLY A 77 2.21 -19.42 0.66
CA GLY A 77 2.61 -18.13 1.21
C GLY A 77 1.62 -17.02 0.88
N PHE A 78 1.15 -16.95 -0.37
CA PHE A 78 0.12 -15.99 -0.78
C PHE A 78 -1.19 -16.18 -0.02
N ILE A 79 -1.66 -17.43 0.16
CA ILE A 79 -2.80 -17.74 1.02
C ILE A 79 -2.60 -17.15 2.42
N GLY A 80 -1.42 -17.33 3.02
CA GLY A 80 -1.10 -16.80 4.35
C GLY A 80 -1.19 -15.27 4.43
N VAL A 81 -0.57 -14.57 3.47
CA VAL A 81 -0.60 -13.10 3.40
C VAL A 81 -2.01 -12.58 3.14
N THR A 82 -2.71 -13.15 2.15
CA THR A 82 -4.08 -12.75 1.79
C THR A 82 -5.06 -13.00 2.94
N LEU A 83 -4.93 -14.12 3.66
CA LEU A 83 -5.73 -14.42 4.84
C LEU A 83 -5.47 -13.42 5.96
N GLN A 84 -4.19 -13.11 6.26
CA GLN A 84 -3.84 -12.13 7.28
C GLN A 84 -4.41 -10.74 6.96
N LYS A 85 -4.31 -10.30 5.69
CA LYS A 85 -4.93 -9.05 5.24
C LYS A 85 -6.45 -9.07 5.34
N GLY A 86 -7.09 -10.19 4.99
CA GLY A 86 -8.54 -10.36 5.14
C GLY A 86 -9.01 -10.28 6.59
N ILE A 87 -8.24 -10.82 7.54
CA ILE A 87 -8.54 -10.77 8.99
C ILE A 87 -8.38 -9.34 9.53
N VAL A 88 -7.35 -8.61 9.09
CA VAL A 88 -7.13 -7.20 9.48
C VAL A 88 -8.14 -6.25 8.83
N GLY A 89 -8.93 -6.73 7.86
CA GLY A 89 -9.91 -5.90 7.15
C GLY A 89 -9.28 -4.94 6.16
N ALA A 90 -8.09 -5.27 5.63
CA ALA A 90 -7.45 -4.46 4.60
C ALA A 90 -8.31 -4.40 3.34
N GLU A 91 -8.39 -3.24 2.71
CA GLU A 91 -9.23 -3.06 1.52
C GLU A 91 -8.71 -3.82 0.29
N SER A 92 -7.39 -4.01 0.21
CA SER A 92 -6.72 -4.65 -0.93
C SER A 92 -5.65 -5.65 -0.50
N CYS A 93 -5.52 -6.75 -1.26
CA CYS A 93 -4.40 -7.70 -1.13
C CYS A 93 -3.04 -7.04 -1.41
N GLY A 94 -3.00 -6.01 -2.28
CA GLY A 94 -1.76 -5.45 -2.84
C GLY A 94 -1.03 -6.38 -3.84
N CYS A 95 -1.60 -7.57 -4.08
CA CYS A 95 -0.99 -8.65 -4.86
C CYS A 95 -1.00 -8.37 -6.38
N PHE A 96 -1.91 -7.50 -6.85
CA PHE A 96 -2.12 -7.17 -8.27
C PHE A 96 -1.77 -5.73 -8.62
N GLY A 97 -0.83 -5.13 -7.89
CA GLY A 97 -0.39 -3.78 -8.20
C GLY A 97 -1.46 -2.72 -7.87
N THR A 98 -1.75 -1.85 -8.86
CA THR A 98 -2.77 -0.78 -8.77
C THR A 98 -4.21 -1.29 -8.69
N VAL A 99 -4.47 -2.56 -9.01
CA VAL A 99 -5.82 -3.11 -8.98
C VAL A 99 -6.21 -3.44 -7.54
N THR A 100 -7.14 -2.68 -6.99
CA THR A 100 -7.71 -2.96 -5.66
C THR A 100 -8.67 -4.13 -5.76
N VAL A 101 -8.27 -5.27 -5.18
CA VAL A 101 -9.10 -6.47 -5.09
C VAL A 101 -9.22 -6.86 -3.64
N ASN A 102 -10.48 -7.02 -3.20
CA ASN A 102 -10.79 -7.48 -1.85
C ASN A 102 -9.98 -8.77 -1.53
N PRO A 103 -9.28 -8.83 -0.38
CA PRO A 103 -8.48 -9.99 -0.02
C PRO A 103 -9.26 -11.31 -0.02
N TRP A 104 -10.51 -11.33 0.43
CA TRP A 104 -11.33 -12.54 0.45
C TRP A 104 -11.63 -13.08 -0.94
N ILE A 105 -11.87 -12.19 -1.91
CA ILE A 105 -12.08 -12.59 -3.31
C ILE A 105 -10.79 -13.20 -3.86
N THR A 106 -9.64 -12.54 -3.63
CA THR A 106 -8.34 -13.05 -4.09
C THR A 106 -8.05 -14.43 -3.50
N LEU A 107 -8.30 -14.60 -2.19
CA LEU A 107 -8.09 -15.84 -1.47
C LEU A 107 -8.91 -17.00 -2.07
N PHE A 108 -10.23 -16.80 -2.22
CA PHE A 108 -11.14 -17.88 -2.62
C PHE A 108 -11.24 -18.10 -4.12
N ALA A 109 -11.02 -17.06 -4.95
CA ALA A 109 -11.14 -17.15 -6.40
C ALA A 109 -9.80 -17.48 -7.08
N VAL A 110 -8.67 -17.12 -6.48
CA VAL A 110 -7.34 -17.26 -7.11
C VAL A 110 -6.44 -18.17 -6.29
N ASP A 111 -6.09 -17.78 -5.06
CA ASP A 111 -5.01 -18.42 -4.31
C ASP A 111 -5.34 -19.87 -3.92
N VAL A 112 -6.49 -20.09 -3.27
CA VAL A 112 -6.94 -21.43 -2.84
C VAL A 112 -7.17 -22.36 -4.04
N PRO A 113 -7.91 -21.95 -5.10
CA PRO A 113 -8.09 -22.81 -6.27
C PRO A 113 -6.78 -23.19 -6.96
N LEU A 114 -5.85 -22.25 -7.14
CA LEU A 114 -4.54 -22.54 -7.73
C LEU A 114 -3.72 -23.45 -6.84
N PHE A 115 -3.64 -23.19 -5.54
CA PHE A 115 -2.95 -24.05 -4.58
C PHE A 115 -3.50 -25.48 -4.61
N LEU A 116 -4.83 -25.65 -4.55
CA LEU A 116 -5.47 -26.96 -4.62
C LEU A 116 -5.21 -27.63 -5.97
N ALA A 117 -5.25 -26.90 -7.08
CA ALA A 117 -4.92 -27.43 -8.40
C ALA A 117 -3.46 -27.92 -8.44
N PHE A 118 -2.50 -27.16 -7.90
CA PHE A 118 -1.12 -27.61 -7.74
C PHE A 118 -1.05 -28.90 -6.90
N ALA A 119 -1.70 -28.92 -5.73
CA ALA A 119 -1.68 -30.07 -4.83
C ALA A 119 -2.26 -31.35 -5.46
N ILE A 120 -3.41 -31.25 -6.14
CA ILE A 120 -4.11 -32.37 -6.78
C ILE A 120 -3.34 -32.85 -8.02
N PHE A 121 -2.90 -31.93 -8.88
CA PHE A 121 -2.25 -32.26 -10.16
C PHE A 121 -0.72 -32.35 -10.04
N ARG A 122 -0.23 -33.06 -9.01
CA ARG A 122 1.20 -33.31 -8.79
C ARG A 122 1.85 -34.04 -9.99
N PRO A 123 3.05 -33.64 -10.46
CA PRO A 123 3.77 -34.35 -11.50
C PRO A 123 4.28 -35.71 -10.98
N LYS A 124 3.54 -36.79 -11.28
CA LYS A 124 3.92 -38.17 -10.93
C LYS A 124 4.97 -38.72 -11.91
N GLY A 125 5.97 -39.41 -11.37
CA GLY A 125 7.04 -40.06 -12.15
C GLY A 125 8.17 -39.16 -12.60
N GLU A 126 8.12 -37.86 -12.28
CA GLU A 126 9.26 -36.95 -12.47
C GLU A 126 10.12 -36.95 -11.19
N LYS A 127 11.44 -36.86 -11.37
CA LYS A 127 12.39 -36.74 -10.25
C LYS A 127 12.65 -35.24 -9.97
N LEU A 128 13.10 -34.89 -8.76
CA LEU A 128 13.21 -33.49 -8.33
C LEU A 128 14.31 -32.73 -9.09
N LEU A 129 15.53 -33.27 -9.10
CA LEU A 129 16.71 -32.76 -9.82
C LEU A 129 17.68 -33.78 -10.52
N PRO A 130 17.31 -34.99 -10.97
CA PRO A 130 18.24 -35.90 -11.68
C PRO A 130 17.97 -35.98 -13.20
N PRO A 131 18.91 -36.54 -13.99
CA PRO A 131 18.73 -36.78 -15.41
C PRO A 131 17.47 -37.60 -15.74
N PRO A 132 16.88 -37.43 -16.94
CA PRO A 132 17.41 -36.67 -18.07
C PRO A 132 17.24 -35.15 -17.90
N TRP A 133 18.34 -34.42 -18.13
CA TRP A 133 18.31 -32.96 -18.18
C TRP A 133 17.36 -32.48 -19.28
N PRO A 134 16.73 -31.31 -19.12
CA PRO A 134 16.05 -30.68 -20.24
C PRO A 134 17.00 -30.56 -21.44
N ASN A 135 16.45 -30.56 -22.65
CA ASN A 135 17.26 -30.30 -23.85
C ASN A 135 18.07 -29.01 -23.63
N ALA A 136 19.41 -29.10 -23.73
CA ALA A 136 20.30 -27.98 -23.43
C ALA A 136 19.93 -26.70 -24.20
N ARG A 137 19.44 -26.84 -25.45
CA ARG A 137 18.96 -25.71 -26.25
C ARG A 137 17.76 -25.04 -25.60
N HIS A 138 16.77 -25.81 -25.16
CA HIS A 138 15.58 -25.28 -24.46
C HIS A 138 15.95 -24.65 -23.13
N PHE A 139 16.83 -25.29 -22.37
CA PHE A 139 17.32 -24.76 -21.11
C PHE A 139 18.00 -23.39 -21.29
N LEU A 140 18.97 -23.30 -22.20
CA LEU A 140 19.70 -22.05 -22.45
C LEU A 140 18.78 -20.97 -23.06
N ALA A 141 17.85 -21.35 -23.94
CA ALA A 141 16.89 -20.43 -24.55
C ALA A 141 15.94 -19.77 -23.54
N VAL A 142 15.69 -20.40 -22.39
CA VAL A 142 14.88 -19.81 -21.31
C VAL A 142 15.77 -19.15 -20.27
N ALA A 143 16.82 -19.84 -19.81
CA ALA A 143 17.65 -19.36 -18.71
C ALA A 143 18.38 -18.05 -19.06
N ILE A 144 19.01 -17.94 -20.24
CA ILE A 144 19.79 -16.76 -20.60
C ILE A 144 18.90 -15.50 -20.64
N PRO A 145 17.76 -15.48 -21.37
CA PRO A 145 16.87 -14.32 -21.34
C PRO A 145 16.35 -13.99 -19.94
N THR A 146 15.99 -14.99 -19.14
CA THR A 146 15.53 -14.76 -17.77
C THR A 146 16.63 -14.12 -16.90
N PHE A 147 17.86 -14.63 -16.94
CA PHE A 147 18.98 -14.06 -16.19
C PHE A 147 19.39 -12.66 -16.62
N ILE A 148 19.07 -12.25 -17.86
CA ILE A 148 19.25 -10.86 -18.32
C ILE A 148 18.05 -10.01 -17.89
N LEU A 149 16.83 -10.51 -18.08
CA LEU A 149 15.58 -9.79 -17.85
C LEU A 149 15.40 -9.39 -16.39
N LEU A 150 15.58 -10.32 -15.45
CA LEU A 150 15.35 -10.08 -14.02
C LEU A 150 16.20 -8.92 -13.45
N PRO A 151 17.54 -8.91 -13.60
CA PRO A 151 18.35 -7.79 -13.11
C PRO A 151 18.11 -6.50 -13.90
N THR A 152 17.74 -6.59 -15.18
CA THR A 152 17.38 -5.39 -15.96
C THR A 152 16.12 -4.74 -15.40
N ILE A 153 15.08 -5.52 -15.08
CA ILE A 153 13.86 -5.02 -14.45
C ILE A 153 14.18 -4.41 -13.09
N GLU A 154 14.95 -5.10 -12.25
CA GLU A 154 15.35 -4.59 -10.94
C GLU A 154 16.10 -3.25 -11.05
N TYR A 155 17.08 -3.17 -11.96
CA TYR A 155 17.79 -1.93 -12.25
C TYR A 155 16.83 -0.81 -12.68
N VAL A 156 15.94 -1.09 -13.63
CA VAL A 156 14.95 -0.11 -14.12
C VAL A 156 14.06 0.39 -12.99
N LEU A 157 13.56 -0.50 -12.11
CA LEU A 157 12.73 -0.12 -10.97
C LEU A 157 13.51 0.77 -10.00
N ILE A 158 14.76 0.41 -9.68
CA ILE A 158 15.60 1.20 -8.76
C ILE A 158 15.91 2.60 -9.33
N THR A 159 16.19 2.72 -10.62
CA THR A 159 16.59 3.99 -11.23
C THR A 159 15.43 4.89 -11.62
N ASN A 160 14.23 4.34 -11.85
CA ASN A 160 13.06 5.09 -12.30
C ASN A 160 11.99 5.17 -11.20
N LYS A 161 12.39 5.59 -10.00
CA LYS A 161 11.43 5.88 -8.94
C LYS A 161 10.52 7.03 -9.38
N PRO A 162 9.19 6.92 -9.18
CA PRO A 162 8.27 7.98 -9.51
C PRO A 162 8.60 9.23 -8.66
N PRO A 163 8.41 10.45 -9.21
CA PRO A 163 8.63 11.67 -8.44
C PRO A 163 7.61 11.75 -7.29
N MET A 164 7.99 12.38 -6.18
CA MET A 164 7.11 12.56 -5.03
C MET A 164 5.96 13.55 -5.32
N VAL A 165 6.14 14.40 -6.34
CA VAL A 165 5.16 15.40 -6.76
C VAL A 165 4.94 15.26 -8.27
N SER A 166 3.68 15.21 -8.69
CA SER A 166 3.26 15.22 -10.08
C SER A 166 2.02 16.08 -10.26
N GLU A 167 1.57 16.27 -11.50
CA GLU A 167 0.29 16.94 -11.78
C GLU A 167 -0.91 16.16 -11.21
N LYS A 168 -0.79 14.84 -11.04
CA LYS A 168 -1.89 13.96 -10.63
C LYS A 168 -1.93 13.67 -9.13
N TYR A 169 -0.78 13.71 -8.47
CA TYR A 169 -0.65 13.37 -7.06
C TYR A 169 0.49 14.11 -6.39
N GLU A 170 0.40 14.23 -5.07
CA GLU A 170 1.48 14.74 -4.22
C GLU A 170 1.62 13.88 -2.97
N VAL A 171 2.84 13.41 -2.74
CA VAL A 171 3.23 12.74 -1.51
C VAL A 171 3.59 13.78 -0.46
N LEU A 172 2.86 13.76 0.65
CA LEU A 172 3.06 14.70 1.74
C LEU A 172 4.23 14.25 2.62
N ALA A 173 5.34 14.98 2.55
CA ALA A 173 6.50 14.79 3.42
C ALA A 173 6.29 15.50 4.78
N VAL A 174 5.34 15.00 5.56
CA VAL A 174 4.87 15.62 6.82
C VAL A 174 6.02 15.93 7.79
N GLU A 175 7.04 15.08 7.84
CA GLU A 175 8.20 15.23 8.74
C GLU A 175 9.05 16.46 8.41
N GLN A 176 8.94 17.00 7.19
CA GLN A 176 9.70 18.17 6.74
C GLN A 176 8.96 19.49 6.94
N TRP A 177 7.72 19.46 7.43
CA TRP A 177 6.88 20.65 7.53
C TRP A 177 7.27 21.58 8.70
N ALA A 178 7.90 21.06 9.75
CA ALA A 178 8.22 21.82 10.95
C ALA A 178 9.04 23.09 10.63
N GLY A 179 8.57 24.24 11.14
CA GLY A 179 9.15 25.56 10.92
C GLY A 179 8.82 26.19 9.56
N GLN A 180 8.00 25.56 8.73
CA GLN A 180 7.57 26.09 7.43
C GLN A 180 6.10 26.52 7.48
N GLN A 181 5.71 27.42 6.58
CA GLN A 181 4.29 27.69 6.33
C GLN A 181 3.63 26.38 5.87
N TRP A 182 2.45 26.06 6.41
CA TRP A 182 1.79 24.80 6.12
C TRP A 182 1.50 24.67 4.61
N PRO A 183 2.09 23.70 3.90
CA PRO A 183 2.05 23.66 2.43
C PRO A 183 0.65 23.39 1.87
N LEU A 184 -0.28 22.95 2.72
CA LEU A 184 -1.66 22.67 2.34
C LEU A 184 -2.61 23.84 2.60
N LEU A 185 -2.12 24.96 3.12
CA LEU A 185 -2.95 26.10 3.48
C LEU A 185 -3.77 26.60 2.28
N ASP A 186 -3.18 26.68 1.08
CA ASP A 186 -3.90 27.11 -0.14
C ASP A 186 -4.87 26.06 -0.69
N TYR A 187 -4.84 24.84 -0.15
CA TYR A 187 -5.65 23.72 -0.61
C TYR A 187 -6.76 23.35 0.38
N VAL A 188 -6.99 24.13 1.44
CA VAL A 188 -8.05 23.89 2.43
C VAL A 188 -9.10 24.99 2.34
N ASP A 189 -10.36 24.61 2.42
CA ASP A 189 -11.51 25.54 2.32
C ASP A 189 -11.66 26.52 3.49
N ILE A 190 -11.08 26.22 4.65
CA ILE A 190 -11.02 27.10 5.84
C ILE A 190 -9.68 27.85 5.99
N ASN A 191 -8.93 28.02 4.89
CA ASN A 191 -7.58 28.61 4.90
C ASN A 191 -7.46 29.97 5.59
N GLU A 192 -8.42 30.87 5.42
CA GLU A 192 -8.41 32.21 6.03
C GLU A 192 -8.37 32.14 7.57
N GLN A 193 -9.02 31.12 8.16
CA GLN A 193 -9.05 30.93 9.61
C GLN A 193 -7.70 30.39 10.12
N LEU A 194 -7.09 29.49 9.35
CA LEU A 194 -5.84 28.80 9.73
C LEU A 194 -4.58 29.68 9.62
N GLN A 195 -4.69 30.86 9.00
CA GLN A 195 -3.59 31.82 8.86
C GLN A 195 -3.24 32.54 10.16
N SER A 196 -4.11 32.53 11.16
CA SER A 196 -3.90 33.25 12.43
C SER A 196 -4.28 32.42 13.63
N GLY A 197 -3.56 32.61 14.74
CA GLY A 197 -3.83 31.92 16.01
C GLY A 197 -3.18 30.54 16.07
N GLU A 198 -3.51 29.79 17.13
CA GLU A 198 -2.97 28.46 17.39
C GLU A 198 -4.02 27.40 17.06
N TRP A 199 -3.63 26.43 16.24
CA TRP A 199 -4.54 25.39 15.74
C TRP A 199 -3.97 23.99 15.94
N VAL A 200 -4.83 23.06 16.35
CA VAL A 200 -4.60 21.63 16.23
C VAL A 200 -5.44 21.11 15.06
N LEU A 201 -4.78 20.63 14.01
CA LEU A 201 -5.43 20.05 12.85
C LEU A 201 -5.32 18.53 12.91
N LEU A 202 -6.43 17.83 12.68
CA LEU A 202 -6.43 16.39 12.43
C LEU A 202 -6.97 16.14 11.02
N MET A 203 -6.10 15.69 10.13
CA MET A 203 -6.45 15.28 8.78
C MET A 203 -6.76 13.80 8.72
N TYR A 204 -7.83 13.43 8.03
CA TYR A 204 -8.30 12.04 7.98
C TYR A 204 -8.91 11.69 6.62
N HIS A 205 -8.83 10.39 6.27
CA HIS A 205 -9.68 9.79 5.25
C HIS A 205 -10.84 9.03 5.92
N ASN A 206 -11.98 8.87 5.22
CA ASN A 206 -13.14 8.18 5.79
C ASN A 206 -12.95 6.65 5.91
N ASP A 207 -12.02 6.08 5.14
CA ASP A 207 -11.64 4.66 5.16
C ASP A 207 -10.60 4.33 6.25
N CYS A 208 -10.08 5.33 6.97
CA CYS A 208 -9.03 5.18 7.98
C CYS A 208 -9.58 4.64 9.32
N PRO A 209 -9.29 3.38 9.72
CA PRO A 209 -9.83 2.80 10.96
C PRO A 209 -9.28 3.50 12.21
N THR A 210 -7.99 3.82 12.22
CA THR A 210 -7.33 4.55 13.32
C THR A 210 -7.92 5.96 13.48
N CYS A 211 -8.32 6.62 12.39
CA CYS A 211 -8.97 7.92 12.43
C CYS A 211 -10.35 7.83 13.08
N ARG A 212 -11.13 6.79 12.75
CA ARG A 212 -12.44 6.51 13.38
C ARG A 212 -12.32 6.31 14.89
N GLU A 213 -11.24 5.67 15.35
CA GLU A 213 -10.96 5.49 16.78
C GLU A 213 -10.47 6.78 17.45
N ALA A 214 -9.67 7.60 16.75
CA ALA A 214 -9.06 8.81 17.30
C ALA A 214 -10.03 10.00 17.39
N LEU A 215 -10.89 10.20 16.40
CA LEU A 215 -11.76 11.37 16.27
C LEU A 215 -12.61 11.67 17.54
N PRO A 216 -13.29 10.69 18.17
CA PRO A 216 -14.04 10.96 19.41
C PRO A 216 -13.17 11.42 20.59
N GLY A 217 -11.88 11.02 20.61
CA GLY A 217 -10.92 11.48 21.61
C GLY A 217 -10.54 12.94 21.41
N TYR A 218 -10.32 13.34 20.17
CA TYR A 218 -9.99 14.72 19.81
C TYR A 218 -11.18 15.67 19.99
N GLU A 219 -12.40 15.21 19.72
CA GLU A 219 -13.60 16.01 19.96
C GLU A 219 -13.80 16.31 21.46
N LYS A 220 -13.49 15.36 22.35
CA LYS A 220 -13.47 15.61 23.80
C LYS A 220 -12.36 16.59 24.20
N MET A 221 -11.19 16.46 23.59
CA MET A 221 -10.03 17.31 23.82
C MET A 221 -10.26 18.77 23.43
N TYR A 222 -11.12 19.04 22.44
CA TYR A 222 -11.46 20.39 22.01
C TYR A 222 -12.01 21.26 23.14
N ASP A 223 -12.89 20.72 23.99
CA ASP A 223 -13.44 21.47 25.12
C ASP A 223 -12.34 21.87 26.13
N ASP A 224 -11.29 21.06 26.30
CA ASP A 224 -10.12 21.36 27.16
C ASP A 224 -9.15 22.38 26.53
N LEU A 225 -8.95 22.30 25.21
CA LEU A 225 -8.06 23.21 24.47
C LEU A 225 -8.63 24.61 24.31
N LYS A 226 -9.96 24.73 24.16
CA LYS A 226 -10.65 26.01 23.98
C LYS A 226 -10.39 27.01 25.13
N GLY A 227 -10.14 26.51 26.34
CA GLY A 227 -9.78 27.35 27.49
C GLY A 227 -8.41 28.03 27.36
N ASN A 228 -7.55 27.57 26.45
CA ASN A 228 -6.18 28.03 26.26
C ASN A 228 -5.96 28.84 24.97
N ASN A 229 -7.03 29.31 24.31
CA ASN A 229 -6.98 29.98 22.99
C ASN A 229 -6.39 29.13 21.86
N VAL A 230 -6.46 27.80 21.99
CA VAL A 230 -6.09 26.86 20.91
C VAL A 230 -7.35 26.34 20.26
N GLU A 231 -7.51 26.61 18.97
CA GLU A 231 -8.62 26.12 18.16
C GLU A 231 -8.30 24.72 17.60
N MET A 232 -9.32 23.99 17.17
CA MET A 232 -9.16 22.69 16.53
C MET A 232 -9.95 22.63 15.23
N ALA A 233 -9.40 21.95 14.22
CA ALA A 233 -10.13 21.62 13.02
C ALA A 233 -9.89 20.17 12.56
N PHE A 234 -10.95 19.56 12.03
CA PHE A 234 -10.89 18.29 11.33
C PHE A 234 -10.89 18.54 9.83
N ILE A 235 -9.84 18.07 9.15
CA ILE A 235 -9.62 18.28 7.71
C ILE A 235 -9.85 16.96 6.98
N GLU A 236 -10.96 16.87 6.26
CA GLU A 236 -11.29 15.69 5.47
C GLU A 236 -10.44 15.64 4.19
N MET A 237 -9.81 14.49 3.94
CA MET A 237 -9.01 14.24 2.75
C MET A 237 -9.80 13.41 1.71
N PRO A 238 -9.71 13.73 0.40
CA PRO A 238 -10.39 12.98 -0.65
C PRO A 238 -9.99 11.49 -0.67
N PRO A 239 -10.89 10.55 -1.01
CA PRO A 239 -12.28 10.79 -1.40
C PRO A 239 -13.17 11.14 -0.21
N TYR A 240 -14.06 12.11 -0.41
CA TYR A 240 -15.04 12.51 0.60
C TYR A 240 -16.21 11.53 0.64
N GLU A 241 -16.80 11.36 1.82
CA GLU A 241 -18.05 10.61 1.98
C GLU A 241 -19.21 11.57 2.26
N GLU A 242 -20.44 11.14 2.00
CA GLU A 242 -21.65 11.93 2.26
C GLU A 242 -22.57 11.22 3.26
N GLY A 243 -23.36 12.01 4.00
CA GLY A 243 -24.37 11.51 4.91
C GLY A 243 -23.81 10.68 6.07
N GLU A 244 -24.46 9.56 6.38
CA GLU A 244 -24.14 8.71 7.55
C GLU A 244 -22.77 8.03 7.50
N LYS A 245 -22.07 8.07 6.36
CA LYS A 245 -20.74 7.49 6.21
C LYS A 245 -19.61 8.43 6.64
N GLN A 246 -19.90 9.72 6.83
CA GLN A 246 -18.91 10.68 7.29
C GLN A 246 -18.45 10.32 8.70
N LEU A 247 -17.14 10.28 8.92
CA LEU A 247 -16.59 10.00 10.24
C LEU A 247 -16.85 11.13 11.25
N VAL A 248 -16.98 12.36 10.76
CA VAL A 248 -17.27 13.56 11.56
C VAL A 248 -18.71 14.00 11.29
N PRO A 249 -19.61 13.93 12.27
CA PRO A 249 -20.99 14.39 12.12
C PRO A 249 -21.07 15.89 11.84
N ALA A 250 -22.14 16.32 11.16
CA ALA A 250 -22.36 17.74 10.82
C ALA A 250 -22.56 18.62 12.07
N GLU A 251 -22.99 18.00 13.17
CA GLU A 251 -23.21 18.61 14.48
C GLU A 251 -21.97 18.66 15.38
N SER A 252 -20.80 18.23 14.89
CA SER A 252 -19.56 18.33 15.67
C SER A 252 -19.27 19.79 16.03
N LYS A 253 -18.78 20.00 17.26
CA LYS A 253 -18.41 21.35 17.74
C LYS A 253 -17.09 21.83 17.14
N VAL A 254 -16.28 20.91 16.61
CA VAL A 254 -14.95 21.19 16.06
C VAL A 254 -15.09 21.76 14.66
N ASN A 255 -14.25 22.74 14.31
CA ASN A 255 -14.27 23.31 12.96
C ASN A 255 -14.00 22.20 11.93
N ARG A 256 -14.69 22.23 10.81
CA ARG A 256 -14.52 21.26 9.72
C ARG A 256 -14.00 21.96 8.48
N GLY A 257 -12.99 21.37 7.86
CA GLY A 257 -12.52 21.75 6.55
C GLY A 257 -12.37 20.53 5.64
N GLN A 258 -12.19 20.79 4.36
CA GLN A 258 -11.91 19.80 3.34
C GLN A 258 -10.68 20.21 2.55
N LEU A 259 -9.79 19.23 2.32
CA LEU A 259 -8.63 19.42 1.46
C LEU A 259 -9.08 19.26 0.00
N ILE A 260 -8.97 20.31 -0.81
CA ILE A 260 -9.43 20.38 -2.21
C ILE A 260 -8.89 19.21 -3.03
N GLY A 261 -9.76 18.53 -3.77
CA GLY A 261 -9.44 17.42 -4.67
C GLY A 261 -8.69 17.80 -5.96
N ALA A 262 -7.80 18.80 -5.92
CA ALA A 262 -7.04 19.26 -7.09
C ALA A 262 -6.05 18.20 -7.61
N LYS A 263 -5.56 17.34 -6.71
CA LYS A 263 -4.69 16.19 -6.98
C LYS A 263 -4.93 15.11 -5.92
N LYS A 264 -4.42 13.91 -6.16
CA LYS A 264 -4.46 12.82 -5.18
C LYS A 264 -3.40 13.08 -4.10
N TRP A 265 -3.85 13.30 -2.88
CA TRP A 265 -2.97 13.50 -1.73
C TRP A 265 -2.56 12.14 -1.18
N LEU A 266 -1.28 11.87 -1.14
CA LEU A 266 -0.72 10.60 -0.69
C LEU A 266 -0.04 10.81 0.66
N VAL A 267 -0.67 10.33 1.73
CA VAL A 267 -0.17 10.39 3.10
C VAL A 267 -0.77 9.27 3.93
N GLU A 268 -0.07 8.84 4.96
CA GLU A 268 -0.59 7.89 5.94
C GLU A 268 -1.43 8.66 6.97
N THR A 269 -2.73 8.37 7.05
CA THR A 269 -3.65 9.01 8.01
C THR A 269 -3.79 8.19 9.31
N PRO A 270 -4.05 8.82 10.46
CA PRO A 270 -4.27 10.27 10.64
C PRO A 270 -2.99 11.09 10.51
N VAL A 271 -3.13 12.34 10.07
CA VAL A 271 -2.06 13.35 10.14
C VAL A 271 -2.49 14.40 11.14
N VAL A 272 -1.66 14.67 12.15
CA VAL A 272 -1.94 15.71 13.14
C VAL A 272 -0.91 16.81 12.99
N VAL A 273 -1.35 18.06 12.94
CA VAL A 273 -0.49 19.23 12.71
C VAL A 273 -0.83 20.29 13.73
N ILE A 274 0.18 20.84 14.39
CA ILE A 274 0.02 22.04 15.23
C ILE A 274 0.51 23.24 14.43
N LEU A 275 -0.36 24.23 14.26
CA LEU A 275 -0.05 25.49 13.60
C LEU A 275 -0.01 26.63 14.60
N ARG A 276 0.86 27.61 14.34
CA ARG A 276 0.82 28.95 14.91
C ARG A 276 0.96 29.95 13.78
N ASP A 277 -0.07 30.76 13.56
CA ASP A 277 -0.14 31.76 12.49
C ASP A 277 0.22 31.17 11.11
N GLY A 278 -0.38 30.02 10.78
CA GLY A 278 -0.15 29.30 9.53
C GLY A 278 1.20 28.57 9.41
N VAL A 279 2.09 28.67 10.40
CA VAL A 279 3.38 27.98 10.45
C VAL A 279 3.27 26.69 11.25
N VAL A 280 3.82 25.59 10.72
CA VAL A 280 3.80 24.29 11.38
C VAL A 280 4.82 24.25 12.51
N LEU A 281 4.36 24.09 13.75
CA LEU A 281 5.24 23.86 14.90
C LEU A 281 5.69 22.41 14.95
N LYS A 282 4.76 21.48 14.78
CA LYS A 282 5.02 20.03 14.80
C LYS A 282 3.94 19.31 14.01
N ALA A 283 4.31 18.18 13.43
CA ALA A 283 3.38 17.32 12.73
C ALA A 283 3.68 15.83 13.01
N TRP A 284 2.62 15.02 12.97
CA TRP A 284 2.64 13.58 13.17
C TRP A 284 1.90 12.89 12.03
N VAL A 285 2.35 11.70 11.66
CA VAL A 285 1.84 10.95 10.51
C VAL A 285 1.64 9.48 10.87
N GLY A 286 0.49 8.93 10.51
CA GLY A 286 0.09 7.54 10.76
C GLY A 286 -0.32 7.23 12.20
N TYR A 287 -0.30 8.21 13.10
CA TYR A 287 -0.83 8.05 14.45
C TYR A 287 -1.33 9.38 15.01
N ALA A 288 -2.29 9.31 15.93
CA ALA A 288 -2.84 10.46 16.62
C ALA A 288 -2.14 10.60 18.00
N PRO A 289 -1.32 11.65 18.23
CA PRO A 289 -0.70 11.88 19.54
C PRO A 289 -1.76 12.08 20.63
N ASN A 290 -1.40 11.81 21.88
CA ASN A 290 -2.26 12.08 23.02
C ASN A 290 -2.25 13.57 23.41
N PHE A 291 -3.09 13.94 24.39
CA PHE A 291 -3.19 15.33 24.85
C PHE A 291 -1.87 15.89 25.35
N ASP A 292 -1.13 15.13 26.18
CA ASP A 292 0.13 15.59 26.77
C ASP A 292 1.18 15.88 25.69
N GLU A 293 1.27 15.03 24.65
CA GLU A 293 2.15 15.24 23.49
C GLU A 293 1.78 16.51 22.69
N ILE A 294 0.49 16.79 22.54
CA ILE A 294 -0.01 18.01 21.87
C ILE A 294 0.34 19.24 22.69
N ILE A 295 0.06 19.24 23.99
CA ILE A 295 0.36 20.34 24.91
C ILE A 295 1.87 20.60 24.96
N GLU A 296 2.68 19.56 25.08
CA GLU A 296 4.15 19.69 25.06
C GLU A 296 4.61 20.38 23.77
N ALA A 297 4.09 19.97 22.62
CA ALA A 297 4.47 20.54 21.33
C ALA A 297 3.97 21.97 21.09
N ALA A 298 2.79 22.31 21.62
CA ALA A 298 2.21 23.65 21.48
C ALA A 298 2.91 24.68 22.37
N PHE A 299 3.27 24.31 23.60
CA PHE A 299 3.70 25.27 24.63
C PHE A 299 5.19 25.24 24.99
N ASN A 300 5.95 24.18 24.65
CA ASN A 300 7.38 24.09 25.01
C ASN A 300 8.36 24.49 23.89
N ASN A 301 7.89 25.20 22.85
CA ASN A 301 8.71 25.72 21.74
C ASN A 301 8.98 27.24 21.86
#